data_AF-A0A519N3Y4-F1
#
_entry.id   AF-A0A519N3Y4-F1
#
_cell.length_a   1.000
_cell.length_b   1.000
_cell.length_c   1.000
_cell.angle_alpha   90.00
_cell.angle_beta   90.00
_cell.angle_gamma   90.00
#
_symmetry.space_group_name_H-M   'P 1'
#
loop_
_entity.id
_entity.type
_entity.pdbx_description
1 polymer ?
#
loop_
_entity_poly.entity_id
_entity_poly.type
_entity_poly.pdbx_seq_one_letter_code
_entity_poly.pdbx_strand_id
1 'polypeptide(L)'
;MFGQLLNGSYGFSDKNNNGTPVDEILAGNYSTFVKNYLADGVTLADSAGTWKYTQISPFLQDTWQVNDNLSIVYGVRVNIPKADRAPPVAVESSTNTPAGATAGAPVWESRFGYASDTTLGSKNKVIQPRFAFNYSFDGERMMQLRGGAGLFQTVPPYVWLTNPYTNNGVVSSKGYSGTNPVADPFSADPDNQPGPNSALAGVCAANATCQIDVLDPDFKLPGAWKYSLGFDAELGWGLTGTIEYQRIQHKNAIAYLAPNIGKAKGLLPDGRNAYWQTYPNASTSQVGNGTNNGAYPEINTRSTLLTNVDQGGSDSVTFSLSKAMQNGFSGNFSITQTRSTEVNPGTSSQAYSNYNYAARNDPYELAEAASRFEIPLSVKLSMSWEHAFFGDNKTSVNACSQLIDSFTDSGISKREAA
;
A
#
# COMPACT_ATOMS: atom_id res chain seq x y z
N MET A 1 -12.38 1.49 11.38
CA MET A 1 -13.54 2.35 11.08
C MET A 1 -14.71 1.42 10.76
N PHE A 2 -15.15 0.66 11.76
CA PHE A 2 -16.22 -0.33 11.59
C PHE A 2 -17.53 0.30 12.05
N GLY A 3 -18.63 0.08 11.32
CA GLY A 3 -19.94 0.60 11.69
C GLY A 3 -20.14 2.11 11.49
N GLN A 4 -19.34 2.77 10.64
CA GLN A 4 -19.64 4.14 10.24
C GLN A 4 -21.01 4.20 9.56
N LEU A 5 -21.78 5.25 9.87
CA LEU A 5 -23.10 5.50 9.28
C LEU A 5 -24.15 4.41 9.56
N LEU A 6 -23.97 3.55 10.57
CA LEU A 6 -25.00 2.59 10.97
C LEU A 6 -26.34 3.27 11.33
N ASN A 7 -26.23 4.48 11.88
CA ASN A 7 -27.38 5.31 12.27
C ASN A 7 -27.66 6.43 11.26
N GLY A 8 -27.20 6.26 10.01
CA GLY A 8 -27.44 7.22 8.94
C GLY A 8 -26.60 8.50 9.03
N SER A 9 -26.59 9.25 7.93
CA SER A 9 -26.09 10.62 7.85
C SER A 9 -26.89 11.37 6.79
N TYR A 10 -27.36 12.55 7.16
CA TYR A 10 -28.06 13.46 6.27
C TYR A 10 -27.16 14.64 5.89
N GLY A 11 -27.13 14.99 4.62
CA GLY A 11 -26.56 16.22 4.10
C GLY A 11 -27.68 17.15 3.66
N PHE A 12 -27.69 18.37 4.15
CA PHE A 12 -28.67 19.40 3.78
C PHE A 12 -28.00 20.45 2.89
N SER A 13 -28.65 20.81 1.80
CA SER A 13 -28.27 21.93 0.96
C SER A 13 -29.54 22.59 0.43
N ASP A 14 -29.48 23.89 0.17
CA ASP A 14 -30.56 24.59 -0.51
C ASP A 14 -30.74 24.02 -1.92
N LYS A 15 -31.80 23.23 -2.12
CA LYS A 15 -32.08 22.48 -3.36
C LYS A 15 -32.93 23.28 -4.34
N ASN A 16 -33.69 24.22 -3.82
CA ASN A 16 -34.74 24.96 -4.53
C ASN A 16 -34.40 26.45 -4.66
N ASN A 17 -33.23 26.89 -4.17
CA ASN A 17 -32.76 28.27 -4.14
C ASN A 17 -33.75 29.24 -3.50
N ASN A 18 -34.56 28.77 -2.54
CA ASN A 18 -35.65 29.56 -1.96
C ASN A 18 -35.43 29.98 -0.51
N GLY A 19 -34.24 29.73 0.05
CA GLY A 19 -33.95 30.02 1.45
C GLY A 19 -32.51 29.70 1.83
N THR A 20 -32.34 29.07 2.99
CA THR A 20 -31.04 28.64 3.51
C THR A 20 -31.05 27.15 3.82
N PRO A 21 -29.88 26.48 3.94
CA PRO A 21 -29.84 25.09 4.40
C PRO A 21 -30.51 24.86 5.76
N VAL A 22 -30.66 25.90 6.59
CA VAL A 22 -31.38 25.81 7.89
C VAL A 22 -32.87 25.58 7.68
N ASP A 23 -33.47 26.23 6.68
CA ASP A 23 -34.88 26.05 6.36
C ASP A 23 -35.16 24.61 5.91
N GLU A 24 -34.22 24.03 5.13
CA GLU A 24 -34.29 22.64 4.69
C GLU A 24 -34.12 21.64 5.85
N ILE A 25 -33.30 21.96 6.86
CA ILE A 25 -33.19 21.17 8.08
C ILE A 25 -34.51 21.20 8.85
N LEU A 26 -35.11 22.38 9.03
CA LEU A 26 -36.39 22.53 9.74
C LEU A 26 -37.53 21.82 9.02
N ALA A 27 -37.49 21.76 7.69
CA ALA A 27 -38.45 21.03 6.87
C ALA A 27 -38.17 19.52 6.74
N GLY A 28 -37.02 19.03 7.25
CA GLY A 28 -36.58 17.64 7.05
C GLY A 28 -36.27 17.29 5.59
N ASN A 29 -36.03 18.28 4.74
CA ASN A 29 -35.82 18.12 3.31
C ASN A 29 -34.33 18.01 2.99
N TYR A 30 -33.76 16.84 3.25
CA TYR A 30 -32.34 16.61 3.03
C TYR A 30 -31.98 16.50 1.53
N SER A 31 -30.71 16.79 1.24
CA SER A 31 -30.12 16.65 -0.09
C SER A 31 -29.56 15.28 -0.38
N THR A 32 -28.90 14.71 0.62
CA THR A 32 -28.34 13.37 0.58
C THR A 32 -28.63 12.65 1.89
N PHE A 33 -28.90 11.36 1.80
CA PHE A 33 -28.99 10.46 2.94
C PHE A 33 -28.14 9.23 2.62
N VAL A 34 -27.32 8.80 3.58
CA VAL A 34 -26.53 7.57 3.49
C VAL A 34 -26.63 6.83 4.81
N LYS A 35 -26.94 5.54 4.74
CA LYS A 35 -26.94 4.62 5.89
C LYS A 35 -26.18 3.37 5.52
N ASN A 36 -25.36 2.89 6.43
CA ASN A 36 -24.82 1.53 6.35
C ASN A 36 -25.64 0.64 7.28
N TYR A 37 -25.72 -0.64 6.95
CA TYR A 37 -26.34 -1.63 7.82
C TYR A 37 -25.64 -2.97 7.65
N LEU A 38 -25.72 -3.81 8.69
CA LEU A 38 -25.19 -5.17 8.61
C LEU A 38 -26.24 -6.08 7.99
N ALA A 39 -25.77 -7.07 7.26
CA ALA A 39 -26.64 -8.12 6.73
C ALA A 39 -27.16 -9.02 7.87
N ASP A 40 -28.26 -9.70 7.63
CA ASP A 40 -28.92 -10.55 8.61
C ASP A 40 -27.96 -11.65 9.08
N GLY A 41 -27.83 -11.79 10.40
CA GLY A 41 -26.93 -12.77 11.01
C GLY A 41 -25.45 -12.39 11.02
N VAL A 42 -25.07 -11.21 10.50
CA VAL A 42 -23.71 -10.67 10.59
C VAL A 42 -23.60 -9.77 11.81
N THR A 43 -22.66 -10.08 12.70
CA THR A 43 -22.37 -9.24 13.86
C THR A 43 -21.30 -8.19 13.53
N LEU A 44 -21.16 -7.18 14.40
CA LEU A 44 -20.03 -6.23 14.30
C LEU A 44 -18.68 -6.95 14.36
N ALA A 45 -18.56 -8.04 15.12
CA ALA A 45 -17.33 -8.82 15.22
C ALA A 45 -16.99 -9.54 13.90
N ASP A 46 -18.01 -10.02 13.17
CA ASP A 46 -17.83 -10.63 11.85
C ASP A 46 -17.37 -9.60 10.82
N SER A 47 -18.00 -8.40 10.85
CA SER A 47 -17.65 -7.28 9.96
C SER A 47 -16.22 -6.75 10.17
N ALA A 48 -15.62 -7.03 11.34
CA ALA A 48 -14.24 -6.68 11.64
C ALA A 48 -13.22 -7.51 10.84
N GLY A 49 -13.65 -8.63 10.24
CA GLY A 49 -12.80 -9.49 9.39
C GLY A 49 -11.67 -10.15 10.17
N THR A 50 -11.91 -10.56 11.41
CA THR A 50 -10.87 -11.12 12.29
C THR A 50 -10.39 -12.49 11.78
N TRP A 51 -9.07 -12.66 11.68
CA TRP A 51 -8.41 -13.92 11.31
C TRP A 51 -7.07 -14.03 12.05
N LYS A 52 -6.49 -15.23 12.12
CA LYS A 52 -5.22 -15.48 12.79
C LYS A 52 -4.12 -15.82 11.78
N TYR A 53 -3.11 -14.98 11.74
CA TYR A 53 -1.84 -15.26 11.06
C TYR A 53 -0.88 -15.98 12.00
N THR A 54 -0.29 -17.09 11.54
CA THR A 54 0.80 -17.79 12.20
C THR A 54 1.95 -17.93 11.23
N GLN A 55 3.19 -17.73 11.68
CA GLN A 55 4.38 -17.94 10.86
C GLN A 55 5.40 -18.81 11.61
N ILE A 56 5.92 -19.82 10.92
CA ILE A 56 7.06 -20.62 11.39
C ILE A 56 8.27 -20.23 10.55
N SER A 57 9.40 -19.95 11.22
CA SER A 57 10.60 -19.38 10.59
C SER A 57 11.88 -20.16 10.91
N PRO A 58 12.05 -21.41 10.44
CA PRO A 58 13.33 -22.10 10.59
C PRO A 58 14.45 -21.31 9.91
N PHE A 59 15.63 -21.34 10.51
CA PHE A 59 16.84 -20.74 9.96
C PHE A 59 18.07 -21.58 10.26
N LEU A 60 19.07 -21.48 9.39
CA LEU A 60 20.40 -22.03 9.56
C LEU A 60 21.39 -20.98 9.07
N GLN A 61 22.43 -20.72 9.84
CA GLN A 61 23.48 -19.77 9.50
C GLN A 61 24.81 -20.27 10.06
N ASP A 62 25.87 -20.09 9.28
CA ASP A 62 27.24 -20.36 9.66
C ASP A 62 28.12 -19.12 9.42
N THR A 63 29.17 -19.02 10.23
CA THR A 63 30.22 -18.01 10.10
C THR A 63 31.54 -18.73 9.94
N TRP A 64 32.16 -18.60 8.77
CA TRP A 64 33.42 -19.22 8.43
C TRP A 64 34.53 -18.17 8.37
N GLN A 65 35.54 -18.32 9.23
CA GLN A 65 36.82 -17.65 9.02
C GLN A 65 37.63 -18.43 7.99
N VAL A 66 37.72 -17.87 6.78
CA VAL A 66 38.46 -18.48 5.67
C VAL A 66 39.95 -18.40 5.93
N ASN A 67 40.40 -17.27 6.46
CA ASN A 67 41.77 -16.99 6.93
C ASN A 67 41.74 -15.82 7.93
N ASP A 68 42.90 -15.30 8.31
CA ASP A 68 43.02 -14.20 9.28
C ASP A 68 42.36 -12.89 8.80
N ASN A 69 42.23 -12.72 7.49
CA ASN A 69 41.76 -11.49 6.85
C ASN A 69 40.32 -11.58 6.32
N LEU A 70 39.79 -12.78 6.05
CA LEU A 70 38.51 -12.99 5.36
C LEU A 70 37.53 -13.80 6.21
N SER A 71 36.46 -13.12 6.64
CA SER A 71 35.30 -13.73 7.27
C SER A 71 34.12 -13.79 6.31
N ILE A 72 33.42 -14.92 6.26
CA ILE A 72 32.21 -15.12 5.47
C ILE A 72 31.08 -15.57 6.38
N VAL A 73 29.90 -14.98 6.20
CA VAL A 73 28.65 -15.42 6.82
C VAL A 73 27.71 -15.87 5.72
N TYR A 74 27.12 -17.05 5.86
CA TYR A 74 26.11 -17.53 4.93
C TYR A 74 25.01 -18.27 5.67
N GLY A 75 23.80 -18.18 5.15
CA GLY A 75 22.67 -18.80 5.80
C GLY A 75 21.39 -18.72 4.99
N VAL A 76 20.38 -19.40 5.48
CA VAL A 76 19.05 -19.41 4.90
C VAL A 76 18.03 -19.35 6.02
N ARG A 77 16.99 -18.53 5.82
CA ARG A 77 15.77 -18.55 6.62
C ARG A 77 14.61 -18.88 5.72
N VAL A 78 13.65 -19.68 6.18
CA VAL A 78 12.40 -19.91 5.44
C VAL A 78 11.27 -19.40 6.30
N ASN A 79 10.47 -18.46 5.79
CA ASN A 79 9.24 -18.04 6.46
C ASN A 79 8.07 -18.80 5.86
N ILE A 80 7.30 -19.48 6.70
CA ILE A 80 6.16 -20.31 6.29
C ILE A 80 4.90 -19.72 6.95
N PRO A 81 4.07 -18.98 6.20
CA PRO A 81 2.85 -18.41 6.74
C PRO A 81 1.70 -19.44 6.79
N LYS A 82 0.74 -19.17 7.66
CA LYS A 82 -0.53 -19.89 7.77
C LYS A 82 -1.61 -18.94 8.26
N ALA A 83 -2.71 -18.83 7.53
CA ALA A 83 -3.98 -18.33 8.05
C ALA A 83 -4.75 -19.49 8.70
N ASP A 84 -5.56 -19.19 9.72
CA ASP A 84 -6.39 -20.18 10.42
C ASP A 84 -7.61 -20.63 9.63
N ARG A 85 -8.12 -19.78 8.73
CA ARG A 85 -9.29 -20.06 7.88
C ARG A 85 -9.22 -19.26 6.58
N ALA A 86 -10.09 -19.62 5.64
CA ALA A 86 -10.31 -18.86 4.42
C ALA A 86 -11.28 -17.68 4.65
N PRO A 87 -11.19 -16.62 3.84
CA PRO A 87 -12.25 -15.62 3.76
C PRO A 87 -13.60 -16.24 3.36
N PRO A 88 -14.74 -15.70 3.85
CA PRO A 88 -16.06 -16.07 3.35
C PRO A 88 -16.24 -15.79 1.86
N VAL A 89 -17.07 -16.58 1.19
CA VAL A 89 -17.36 -16.44 -0.26
C VAL A 89 -18.81 -16.01 -0.44
N ALA A 90 -19.04 -14.95 -1.23
CA ALA A 90 -20.37 -14.50 -1.61
C ALA A 90 -20.89 -15.25 -2.85
N VAL A 91 -22.22 -15.41 -2.90
CA VAL A 91 -22.92 -16.17 -3.93
C VAL A 91 -23.94 -15.31 -4.68
N GLU A 92 -24.23 -15.73 -5.92
CA GLU A 92 -25.19 -15.08 -6.79
C GLU A 92 -26.62 -15.21 -6.22
N SER A 93 -27.38 -14.11 -6.26
CA SER A 93 -28.79 -14.11 -5.86
C SER A 93 -29.60 -15.16 -6.62
N SER A 94 -30.58 -15.77 -5.95
CA SER A 94 -31.51 -16.73 -6.54
C SER A 94 -32.69 -16.09 -7.29
N THR A 95 -32.97 -14.81 -7.05
CA THR A 95 -34.15 -14.11 -7.59
C THR A 95 -33.79 -12.96 -8.53
N ASN A 96 -32.54 -12.48 -8.49
CA ASN A 96 -32.05 -11.40 -9.35
C ASN A 96 -30.65 -11.71 -9.90
N THR A 97 -30.47 -12.93 -10.42
CA THR A 97 -29.22 -13.40 -11.02
C THR A 97 -28.95 -12.63 -12.32
N PRO A 98 -27.80 -11.96 -12.47
CA PRO A 98 -27.46 -11.27 -13.71
C PRO A 98 -27.23 -12.23 -14.88
N ALA A 99 -27.32 -11.72 -16.11
CA ALA A 99 -27.12 -12.54 -17.31
C ALA A 99 -25.75 -13.24 -17.29
N GLY A 100 -25.75 -14.54 -17.62
CA GLY A 100 -24.55 -15.38 -17.62
C GLY A 100 -24.00 -15.75 -16.24
N ALA A 101 -24.67 -15.37 -15.14
CA ALA A 101 -24.41 -15.91 -13.81
C ALA A 101 -25.34 -17.10 -13.51
N THR A 102 -24.93 -17.95 -12.58
CA THR A 102 -25.72 -19.09 -12.10
C THR A 102 -26.14 -18.83 -10.66
N ALA A 103 -27.44 -18.90 -10.38
CA ALA A 103 -27.98 -18.70 -9.03
C ALA A 103 -27.26 -19.59 -8.01
N GLY A 104 -26.82 -19.00 -6.88
CA GLY A 104 -26.10 -19.69 -5.82
C GLY A 104 -24.65 -20.06 -6.13
N ALA A 105 -24.14 -19.78 -7.33
CA ALA A 105 -22.72 -19.97 -7.63
C ALA A 105 -21.87 -18.89 -6.95
N PRO A 106 -20.59 -19.17 -6.63
CA PRO A 106 -19.66 -18.15 -6.15
C PRO A 106 -19.51 -17.00 -7.14
N VAL A 107 -19.79 -15.78 -6.68
CA VAL A 107 -19.91 -14.58 -7.52
C VAL A 107 -18.59 -14.29 -8.22
N TRP A 108 -17.50 -14.24 -7.46
CA TRP A 108 -16.20 -13.84 -7.97
C TRP A 108 -15.62 -14.87 -8.95
N GLU A 109 -15.65 -16.13 -8.55
CA GLU A 109 -15.09 -17.26 -9.28
C GLU A 109 -15.80 -17.47 -10.61
N SER A 110 -17.14 -17.35 -10.61
CA SER A 110 -17.94 -17.52 -11.82
C SER A 110 -17.65 -16.46 -12.89
N ARG A 111 -17.13 -15.29 -12.49
CA ARG A 111 -16.81 -14.17 -13.38
C ARG A 111 -15.35 -14.10 -13.77
N PHE A 112 -14.45 -14.31 -12.81
CA PHE A 112 -13.01 -14.10 -13.01
C PHE A 112 -12.21 -15.40 -13.14
N GLY A 113 -12.80 -16.55 -12.83
CA GLY A 113 -12.17 -17.87 -13.00
C GLY A 113 -11.13 -18.24 -11.94
N TYR A 114 -11.04 -17.48 -10.85
CA TYR A 114 -10.16 -17.77 -9.71
C TYR A 114 -10.83 -17.46 -8.38
N ALA A 115 -10.29 -18.07 -7.32
CA ALA A 115 -10.83 -18.03 -5.97
C ALA A 115 -10.76 -16.63 -5.31
N SER A 116 -11.84 -16.26 -4.63
CA SER A 116 -11.93 -15.11 -3.72
C SER A 116 -11.48 -15.44 -2.29
N ASP A 117 -11.44 -16.72 -1.95
CA ASP A 117 -11.08 -17.25 -0.63
C ASP A 117 -9.61 -17.71 -0.52
N THR A 118 -8.73 -17.15 -1.37
CA THR A 118 -7.30 -17.47 -1.35
C THR A 118 -6.73 -17.32 0.06
N THR A 119 -6.30 -18.45 0.62
CA THR A 119 -5.80 -18.55 1.99
C THR A 119 -4.29 -18.64 2.02
N LEU A 120 -3.65 -17.86 2.90
CA LEU A 120 -2.20 -17.96 3.12
C LEU A 120 -1.83 -19.31 3.76
N GLY A 121 -0.84 -19.97 3.17
CA GLY A 121 -0.32 -21.24 3.65
C GLY A 121 1.11 -21.50 3.21
N SER A 122 1.53 -22.77 3.29
CA SER A 122 2.90 -23.20 2.99
C SER A 122 3.32 -22.95 1.53
N LYS A 123 2.37 -22.79 0.60
CA LYS A 123 2.62 -22.38 -0.79
C LYS A 123 3.11 -20.94 -0.95
N ASN A 124 2.86 -20.09 0.06
CA ASN A 124 3.26 -18.68 0.10
C ASN A 124 4.57 -18.46 0.87
N LYS A 125 5.34 -19.53 1.14
CA LYS A 125 6.61 -19.45 1.86
C LYS A 125 7.62 -18.55 1.15
N VAL A 126 8.47 -17.88 1.94
CA VAL A 126 9.59 -17.06 1.43
C VAL A 126 10.90 -17.65 1.90
N ILE A 127 11.73 -18.05 0.93
CA ILE A 127 13.09 -18.54 1.17
C ILE A 127 14.02 -17.33 1.12
N GLN A 128 14.82 -17.15 2.17
CA GLN A 128 15.63 -15.96 2.41
C GLN A 128 17.10 -16.36 2.54
N PRO A 129 17.80 -16.63 1.43
CA PRO A 129 19.24 -16.79 1.43
C PRO A 129 19.91 -15.48 1.85
N ARG A 130 21.03 -15.60 2.56
CA ARG A 130 21.86 -14.49 3.02
C ARG A 130 23.32 -14.87 2.88
N PHE A 131 24.10 -13.92 2.42
CA PHE A 131 25.54 -14.00 2.31
C PHE A 131 26.13 -12.65 2.70
N ALA A 132 27.20 -12.66 3.47
CA ALA A 132 27.99 -11.48 3.77
C ALA A 132 29.47 -11.88 3.88
N PHE A 133 30.34 -10.91 3.63
CA PHE A 133 31.77 -11.07 3.81
C PHE A 133 32.36 -9.83 4.46
N ASN A 134 33.47 -10.02 5.15
CA ASN A 134 34.35 -8.97 5.63
C ASN A 134 35.79 -9.36 5.29
N TYR A 135 36.50 -8.47 4.61
CA TYR A 135 37.89 -8.63 4.24
C TYR A 135 38.70 -7.48 4.81
N SER A 136 39.65 -7.77 5.70
CA SER A 136 40.60 -6.81 6.25
C SER A 136 41.88 -6.81 5.42
N PHE A 137 42.36 -5.63 5.01
CA PHE A 137 43.61 -5.52 4.26
C PHE A 137 44.80 -5.42 5.21
N ASP A 138 45.91 -6.04 4.82
CA ASP A 138 47.19 -5.85 5.50
C ASP A 138 47.74 -4.45 5.21
N GLY A 139 48.15 -3.73 6.26
CA GLY A 139 48.71 -2.39 6.13
C GLY A 139 48.96 -1.72 7.49
N GLU A 140 49.64 -0.58 7.48
CA GLU A 140 49.89 0.21 8.69
C GLU A 140 48.62 0.84 9.26
N ARG A 141 47.61 1.04 8.41
CA ARG A 141 46.30 1.62 8.78
C ARG A 141 45.21 0.61 8.53
N MET A 142 44.22 0.60 9.41
CA MET A 142 43.11 -0.34 9.34
C MET A 142 42.25 -0.04 8.12
N MET A 143 42.07 -1.04 7.26
CA MET A 143 41.22 -0.95 6.07
C MET A 143 40.41 -2.23 5.93
N GLN A 144 39.15 -2.10 5.52
CA GLN A 144 38.29 -3.25 5.27
C GLN A 144 37.39 -3.05 4.06
N LEU A 145 37.13 -4.14 3.35
CA LEU A 145 36.06 -4.26 2.36
C LEU A 145 34.99 -5.19 2.95
N ARG A 146 33.76 -4.71 3.03
CA ARG A 146 32.62 -5.45 3.55
C ARG A 146 31.49 -5.44 2.54
N GLY A 147 30.71 -6.50 2.52
CA GLY A 147 29.55 -6.53 1.65
C GLY A 147 28.66 -7.73 1.91
N GLY A 148 27.53 -7.75 1.23
CA GLY A 148 26.59 -8.85 1.34
C GLY A 148 25.44 -8.76 0.37
N ALA A 149 24.75 -9.88 0.23
CA ALA A 149 23.55 -10.02 -0.56
C ALA A 149 22.57 -10.95 0.17
N GLY A 150 21.29 -10.62 0.15
CA GLY A 150 20.29 -11.53 0.67
C GLY A 150 18.88 -11.12 0.32
N LEU A 151 17.98 -12.10 0.33
CA LEU A 151 16.54 -11.87 0.17
C LEU A 151 15.91 -11.81 1.55
N PHE A 152 15.11 -10.77 1.79
CA PHE A 152 14.45 -10.55 3.08
C PHE A 152 12.95 -10.37 2.84
N GLN A 153 12.12 -11.11 3.57
CA GLN A 153 10.70 -10.83 3.61
C GLN A 153 10.48 -9.53 4.38
N THR A 154 9.60 -8.66 3.88
CA THR A 154 9.16 -7.50 4.64
C THR A 154 8.20 -7.95 5.75
N VAL A 155 7.75 -7.01 6.59
CA VAL A 155 6.63 -7.28 7.48
C VAL A 155 5.43 -7.64 6.60
N PRO A 156 4.80 -8.83 6.78
CA PRO A 156 3.58 -9.17 6.04
C PRO A 156 2.57 -8.02 6.15
N PRO A 157 1.94 -7.60 5.05
CA PRO A 157 1.04 -6.46 5.08
C PRO A 157 -0.31 -6.85 5.68
N TYR A 158 -0.37 -7.05 7.00
CA TYR A 158 -1.53 -7.64 7.69
C TYR A 158 -2.83 -6.91 7.38
N VAL A 159 -2.82 -5.58 7.37
CA VAL A 159 -4.00 -4.77 7.04
C VAL A 159 -4.52 -5.08 5.65
N TRP A 160 -3.63 -5.24 4.67
CA TRP A 160 -4.02 -5.56 3.30
C TRP A 160 -4.52 -6.99 3.15
N LEU A 161 -3.88 -7.92 3.86
CA LEU A 161 -4.28 -9.32 3.95
C LEU A 161 -5.61 -9.52 4.68
N THR A 162 -6.05 -8.53 5.47
CA THR A 162 -7.37 -8.50 6.11
C THR A 162 -8.49 -8.04 5.18
N ASN A 163 -8.21 -7.29 4.10
CA ASN A 163 -9.25 -6.79 3.20
C ASN A 163 -10.17 -7.90 2.65
N PRO A 164 -9.67 -9.08 2.23
CA PRO A 164 -10.56 -10.18 1.83
C PRO A 164 -11.48 -10.70 2.95
N TYR A 165 -11.10 -10.54 4.22
CA TYR A 165 -11.95 -10.94 5.36
C TYR A 165 -13.00 -9.89 5.72
N THR A 166 -12.79 -8.61 5.35
CA THR A 166 -13.74 -7.52 5.60
C THR A 166 -14.63 -7.21 4.39
N ASN A 167 -14.06 -7.21 3.20
CA ASN A 167 -14.67 -6.88 1.91
C ASN A 167 -14.78 -8.15 1.07
N ASN A 168 -15.70 -9.05 1.41
CA ASN A 168 -15.94 -10.30 0.67
C ASN A 168 -17.37 -10.41 0.13
N GLY A 169 -18.20 -9.38 0.33
CA GLY A 169 -19.62 -9.42 -0.01
C GLY A 169 -20.50 -10.20 0.99
N VAL A 170 -19.92 -10.94 1.94
CA VAL A 170 -20.63 -11.71 2.97
C VAL A 170 -20.84 -10.91 4.24
N VAL A 171 -19.75 -10.50 4.88
CA VAL A 171 -19.77 -9.82 6.19
C VAL A 171 -19.65 -8.30 6.08
N SER A 172 -19.46 -7.80 4.85
CA SER A 172 -19.34 -6.37 4.56
C SER A 172 -20.66 -5.65 4.82
N SER A 173 -20.61 -4.49 5.47
CA SER A 173 -21.78 -3.63 5.61
C SER A 173 -22.33 -3.23 4.25
N LYS A 174 -23.65 -3.23 4.11
CA LYS A 174 -24.34 -2.77 2.90
C LYS A 174 -24.65 -1.30 3.04
N GLY A 175 -24.38 -0.53 1.98
CA GLY A 175 -24.69 0.88 1.90
C GLY A 175 -26.05 1.10 1.24
N TYR A 176 -26.84 1.99 1.81
CA TYR A 176 -28.05 2.55 1.23
C TYR A 176 -27.89 4.06 1.10
N SER A 177 -28.32 4.61 -0.03
CA SER A 177 -28.32 6.06 -0.24
C SER A 177 -29.62 6.52 -0.87
N GLY A 178 -30.16 7.62 -0.38
CA GLY A 178 -31.37 8.25 -0.90
C GLY A 178 -31.16 9.75 -1.08
N THR A 179 -31.93 10.35 -1.99
CA THR A 179 -31.95 11.80 -2.24
C THR A 179 -33.36 12.38 -2.24
N ASN A 180 -34.38 11.53 -2.03
CA ASN A 180 -35.79 11.87 -2.07
C ASN A 180 -36.44 11.70 -0.69
N PRO A 181 -36.61 12.78 0.09
CA PRO A 181 -37.24 12.75 1.41
C PRO A 181 -38.70 12.31 1.41
N VAL A 182 -39.37 12.22 0.25
CA VAL A 182 -40.73 11.67 0.17
C VAL A 182 -40.71 10.13 0.25
N ALA A 183 -39.72 9.50 -0.39
CA ALA A 183 -39.57 8.04 -0.38
C ALA A 183 -38.89 7.56 0.91
N ASP A 184 -37.96 8.36 1.43
CA ASP A 184 -37.19 8.10 2.64
C ASP A 184 -37.34 9.28 3.62
N PRO A 185 -38.45 9.39 4.38
CA PRO A 185 -38.68 10.53 5.26
C PRO A 185 -37.54 10.75 6.25
N PHE A 186 -37.18 12.01 6.48
CA PHE A 186 -36.21 12.38 7.52
C PHE A 186 -36.66 11.84 8.88
N SER A 187 -35.73 11.20 9.59
CA SER A 187 -35.93 10.73 10.96
C SER A 187 -34.88 11.32 11.88
N ALA A 188 -35.34 12.00 12.93
CA ALA A 188 -34.48 12.47 14.01
C ALA A 188 -34.11 11.35 15.00
N ASP A 189 -34.76 10.19 14.90
CA ASP A 189 -34.48 9.01 15.72
C ASP A 189 -33.35 8.20 15.08
N PRO A 190 -32.15 8.11 15.71
CA PRO A 190 -31.02 7.39 15.14
C PRO A 190 -31.27 5.87 14.99
N ASP A 191 -32.22 5.30 15.74
CA ASP A 191 -32.53 3.88 15.69
C ASP A 191 -33.61 3.54 14.65
N ASN A 192 -34.33 4.56 14.16
CA ASN A 192 -35.41 4.40 13.18
C ASN A 192 -35.16 5.24 11.91
N GLN A 193 -34.02 4.98 11.27
CA GLN A 193 -33.61 5.62 10.02
C GLN A 193 -34.25 4.94 8.80
N PRO A 194 -34.65 5.69 7.75
CA PRO A 194 -35.31 5.14 6.56
C PRO A 194 -34.39 4.21 5.74
N GLY A 195 -34.97 3.54 4.75
CA GLY A 195 -34.30 2.54 3.91
C GLY A 195 -34.44 1.09 4.43
N PRO A 196 -33.74 0.14 3.79
CA PRO A 196 -33.82 -1.28 4.14
C PRO A 196 -33.26 -1.54 5.54
N ASN A 197 -33.95 -2.42 6.28
CA ASN A 197 -33.56 -2.85 7.63
C ASN A 197 -33.00 -4.28 7.68
N SER A 198 -33.07 -4.99 6.56
CA SER A 198 -32.60 -6.38 6.44
C SER A 198 -32.06 -6.63 5.04
N ALA A 199 -30.97 -7.38 4.96
CA ALA A 199 -30.48 -7.94 3.70
C ALA A 199 -29.80 -9.28 3.98
N LEU A 200 -29.97 -10.24 3.07
CA LEU A 200 -29.30 -11.53 3.19
C LEU A 200 -27.78 -11.35 3.12
N ALA A 201 -27.08 -11.97 4.07
CA ALA A 201 -25.62 -12.02 4.07
C ALA A 201 -25.10 -12.85 2.89
N GLY A 202 -24.02 -12.41 2.27
CA GLY A 202 -23.33 -13.16 1.23
C GLY A 202 -24.06 -13.28 -0.10
N VAL A 203 -25.12 -12.49 -0.32
CA VAL A 203 -25.85 -12.47 -1.59
C VAL A 203 -25.51 -11.21 -2.38
N CYS A 204 -25.10 -11.40 -3.64
CA CYS A 204 -24.82 -10.31 -4.58
C CYS A 204 -25.82 -10.33 -5.75
N ALA A 205 -26.19 -9.14 -6.23
CA ALA A 205 -27.08 -8.97 -7.36
C ALA A 205 -26.79 -7.65 -8.09
N ALA A 206 -27.30 -7.49 -9.32
CA ALA A 206 -27.08 -6.28 -10.12
C ALA A 206 -27.58 -4.98 -9.43
N ASN A 207 -28.64 -5.07 -8.62
CA ASN A 207 -29.18 -3.94 -7.84
C ASN A 207 -28.69 -3.93 -6.38
N ALA A 208 -27.80 -4.85 -6.00
CA ALA A 208 -27.26 -5.01 -4.66
C ALA A 208 -25.80 -5.50 -4.76
N THR A 209 -24.94 -4.63 -5.29
CA THR A 209 -23.57 -4.98 -5.63
C THR A 209 -22.74 -5.33 -4.39
N CYS A 210 -21.79 -6.25 -4.53
CA CYS A 210 -20.83 -6.57 -3.48
C CYS A 210 -19.45 -5.99 -3.79
N GLN A 211 -18.83 -5.31 -2.83
CA GLN A 211 -17.40 -5.07 -2.89
C GLN A 211 -16.67 -6.33 -2.41
N ILE A 212 -15.79 -6.87 -3.26
CA ILE A 212 -15.03 -8.09 -3.00
C ILE A 212 -13.55 -7.78 -3.25
N ASP A 213 -12.77 -7.71 -2.20
CA ASP A 213 -11.31 -7.64 -2.27
C ASP A 213 -10.77 -9.06 -2.18
N VAL A 214 -9.85 -9.41 -3.07
CA VAL A 214 -9.31 -10.77 -3.17
C VAL A 214 -7.80 -10.75 -3.17
N LEU A 215 -7.23 -11.86 -2.73
CA LEU A 215 -5.81 -12.14 -2.84
C LEU A 215 -5.57 -13.01 -4.06
N ASP A 216 -4.59 -12.64 -4.89
CA ASP A 216 -4.16 -13.46 -6.02
C ASP A 216 -3.84 -14.90 -5.56
N PRO A 217 -4.39 -15.96 -6.20
CA PRO A 217 -4.11 -17.35 -5.84
C PRO A 217 -2.62 -17.70 -5.73
N ASP A 218 -1.79 -17.00 -6.51
CA ASP A 218 -0.34 -17.15 -6.57
C ASP A 218 0.44 -16.13 -5.75
N PHE A 219 -0.27 -15.27 -4.99
CA PHE A 219 0.31 -14.22 -4.18
C PHE A 219 1.47 -14.72 -3.32
N LYS A 220 2.58 -13.99 -3.31
CA LYS A 220 3.74 -14.22 -2.46
C LYS A 220 3.86 -13.07 -1.47
N LEU A 221 4.32 -13.38 -0.27
CA LEU A 221 4.60 -12.33 0.71
C LEU A 221 5.71 -11.41 0.16
N PRO A 222 5.55 -10.08 0.27
CA PRO A 222 6.54 -9.14 -0.26
C PRO A 222 7.91 -9.32 0.40
N GLY A 223 8.95 -9.15 -0.41
CA GLY A 223 10.32 -9.19 0.02
C GLY A 223 11.19 -8.23 -0.80
N ALA A 224 12.46 -8.18 -0.47
CA ALA A 224 13.44 -7.44 -1.24
C ALA A 224 14.81 -8.12 -1.17
N TRP A 225 15.48 -8.16 -2.31
CA TRP A 225 16.90 -8.39 -2.34
C TRP A 225 17.61 -7.14 -1.84
N LYS A 226 18.52 -7.32 -0.90
CA LYS A 226 19.38 -6.26 -0.38
C LYS A 226 20.82 -6.62 -0.69
N TYR A 227 21.51 -5.68 -1.31
CA TYR A 227 22.93 -5.75 -1.62
C TYR A 227 23.62 -4.59 -0.94
N SER A 228 24.81 -4.84 -0.40
CA SER A 228 25.68 -3.78 0.13
C SER A 228 27.13 -4.06 -0.23
N LEU A 229 27.88 -2.99 -0.48
CA LEU A 229 29.32 -3.01 -0.65
C LEU A 229 29.88 -1.74 -0.04
N GLY A 230 30.73 -1.88 0.96
CA GLY A 230 31.34 -0.78 1.70
C GLY A 230 32.85 -0.97 1.79
N PHE A 231 33.58 0.12 1.65
CA PHE A 231 35.00 0.19 1.92
C PHE A 231 35.23 1.23 3.02
N ASP A 232 35.86 0.80 4.11
CA ASP A 232 36.22 1.65 5.24
C ASP A 232 37.75 1.72 5.33
N ALA A 233 38.28 2.92 5.56
CA ALA A 233 39.70 3.15 5.71
C ALA A 233 39.99 4.15 6.82
N GLU A 234 40.94 3.81 7.68
CA GLU A 234 41.60 4.77 8.53
C GLU A 234 42.50 5.69 7.69
N LEU A 235 42.29 6.98 7.87
CA LEU A 235 42.98 8.05 7.18
C LEU A 235 43.94 8.75 8.16
N GLY A 236 44.69 9.73 7.65
CA GLY A 236 45.50 10.58 8.52
C GLY A 236 44.64 11.40 9.50
N TRP A 237 45.28 11.92 10.55
CA TRP A 237 44.66 12.85 11.50
C TRP A 237 43.47 12.27 12.31
N GLY A 238 43.46 10.96 12.54
CA GLY A 238 42.40 10.29 13.32
C GLY A 238 41.05 10.32 12.61
N LEU A 239 41.07 10.34 11.28
CA LEU A 239 39.89 10.31 10.42
C LEU A 239 39.62 8.88 9.96
N THR A 240 38.34 8.55 9.79
CA THR A 240 37.90 7.32 9.15
C THR A 240 36.99 7.68 7.99
N GLY A 241 37.35 7.25 6.79
CA GLY A 241 36.55 7.44 5.59
C GLY A 241 35.79 6.16 5.23
N THR A 242 34.57 6.32 4.75
CA THR A 242 33.74 5.23 4.24
C THR A 242 33.13 5.63 2.90
N ILE A 243 33.16 4.70 1.95
CA ILE A 243 32.29 4.74 0.77
C ILE A 243 31.42 3.48 0.78
N GLU A 244 30.11 3.64 0.63
CA GLU A 244 29.16 2.54 0.67
C GLU A 244 28.12 2.66 -0.43
N TYR A 245 27.90 1.56 -1.15
CA TYR A 245 26.81 1.37 -2.09
C TYR A 245 25.80 0.39 -1.49
N GLN A 246 24.52 0.75 -1.54
CA GLN A 246 23.42 -0.12 -1.15
C GLN A 246 22.40 -0.21 -2.28
N ARG A 247 21.89 -1.41 -2.53
CA ARG A 247 20.79 -1.66 -3.46
C ARG A 247 19.71 -2.49 -2.81
N ILE A 248 18.47 -2.04 -2.96
CA ILE A 248 17.26 -2.75 -2.61
C ILE A 248 16.52 -3.02 -3.92
N GLN A 249 16.29 -4.28 -4.25
CA GLN A 249 15.46 -4.66 -5.38
C GLN A 249 14.22 -5.36 -4.86
N HIS A 250 13.04 -4.83 -5.20
CA HIS A 250 11.79 -5.43 -4.77
C HIS A 250 11.63 -6.83 -5.38
N LYS A 251 11.08 -7.73 -4.56
CA LYS A 251 10.70 -9.08 -4.97
C LYS A 251 9.29 -9.33 -4.46
N ASN A 252 8.36 -9.59 -5.36
CA ASN A 252 6.95 -9.69 -5.07
C ASN A 252 6.39 -8.45 -4.32
N ALA A 253 6.81 -7.24 -4.70
CA ALA A 253 6.19 -6.01 -4.20
C ALA A 253 4.69 -6.00 -4.49
N ILE A 254 3.91 -5.29 -3.68
CA ILE A 254 2.46 -5.27 -3.83
C ILE A 254 2.02 -4.51 -5.07
N ALA A 255 0.93 -4.98 -5.66
CA ALA A 255 0.21 -4.28 -6.70
C ALA A 255 -1.30 -4.48 -6.50
N TYR A 256 -2.06 -3.42 -6.71
CA TYR A 256 -3.51 -3.48 -6.70
C TYR A 256 -4.05 -3.29 -8.12
N LEU A 257 -4.96 -4.18 -8.51
CA LEU A 257 -5.76 -4.12 -9.72
C LEU A 257 -7.25 -4.03 -9.35
N ALA A 258 -8.07 -3.47 -10.23
CA ALA A 258 -9.52 -3.42 -10.09
C ALA A 258 -10.16 -4.14 -11.29
N PRO A 259 -10.27 -5.47 -11.26
CA PRO A 259 -10.60 -6.28 -12.45
C PRO A 259 -12.00 -5.99 -13.00
N ASN A 260 -12.93 -5.51 -12.16
CA ASN A 260 -14.27 -5.19 -12.61
C ASN A 260 -14.38 -3.83 -13.31
N ILE A 261 -13.30 -3.06 -13.54
CA ILE A 261 -13.36 -1.85 -14.39
C ILE A 261 -13.76 -2.21 -15.83
N GLY A 262 -13.47 -3.45 -16.26
CA GLY A 262 -13.85 -3.98 -17.55
C GLY A 262 -12.95 -3.52 -18.70
N LYS A 263 -13.41 -3.72 -19.93
CA LYS A 263 -12.68 -3.37 -21.16
C LYS A 263 -12.98 -1.94 -21.59
N ALA A 264 -11.99 -1.30 -22.22
CA ALA A 264 -12.15 0.02 -22.82
C ALA A 264 -13.24 0.00 -23.92
N LYS A 265 -14.00 1.11 -24.01
CA LYS A 265 -15.09 1.32 -24.98
C LYS A 265 -14.74 2.34 -26.07
N GLY A 266 -13.57 2.97 -25.98
CA GLY A 266 -13.04 3.90 -26.98
C GLY A 266 -11.81 4.62 -26.46
N LEU A 267 -11.41 5.69 -27.16
CA LEU A 267 -10.27 6.55 -26.80
C LEU A 267 -10.74 7.96 -26.48
N LEU A 268 -10.32 8.50 -25.33
CA LEU A 268 -10.45 9.90 -24.93
C LEU A 268 -9.76 10.83 -25.95
N PRO A 269 -10.11 12.14 -26.00
CA PRO A 269 -9.50 13.08 -26.95
C PRO A 269 -7.97 13.20 -26.86
N ASP A 270 -7.38 12.84 -25.72
CA ASP A 270 -5.94 12.81 -25.47
C ASP A 270 -5.28 11.45 -25.84
N GLY A 271 -6.05 10.51 -26.39
CA GLY A 271 -5.59 9.18 -26.82
C GLY A 271 -5.63 8.08 -25.75
N ARG A 272 -6.06 8.38 -24.51
CA ARG A 272 -6.17 7.36 -23.43
C ARG A 272 -7.41 6.50 -23.58
N ASN A 273 -7.39 5.28 -23.04
CA ASN A 273 -8.55 4.38 -23.01
C ASN A 273 -9.71 4.97 -22.18
N ALA A 274 -10.92 4.96 -22.74
CA ALA A 274 -12.15 5.33 -22.06
C ALA A 274 -12.87 4.08 -21.52
N TYR A 275 -13.11 4.03 -20.21
CA TYR A 275 -13.77 2.92 -19.51
C TYR A 275 -15.22 3.25 -19.08
N TRP A 276 -15.80 4.32 -19.64
CA TRP A 276 -17.18 4.72 -19.38
C TRP A 276 -18.18 3.78 -20.07
N GLN A 277 -19.33 3.58 -19.44
CA GLN A 277 -20.39 2.74 -20.00
C GLN A 277 -20.90 3.24 -21.37
N THR A 278 -20.94 4.55 -21.56
CA THR A 278 -21.32 5.20 -22.82
C THR A 278 -20.19 6.12 -23.29
N TYR A 279 -19.60 5.83 -24.45
CA TYR A 279 -18.53 6.65 -25.07
C TYR A 279 -18.57 6.51 -26.61
N PRO A 280 -18.38 7.59 -27.41
CA PRO A 280 -18.24 9.00 -27.04
C PRO A 280 -19.59 9.71 -26.78
N ASN A 281 -20.72 9.04 -27.03
CA ASN A 281 -22.07 9.61 -26.99
C ASN A 281 -22.65 9.84 -25.58
N ALA A 282 -21.79 10.08 -24.60
CA ALA A 282 -22.22 10.70 -23.36
C ALA A 282 -22.59 12.16 -23.70
N SER A 283 -23.70 12.69 -23.19
CA SER A 283 -23.92 14.14 -23.20
C SER A 283 -22.62 14.83 -22.70
N THR A 284 -22.27 16.02 -23.18
CA THR A 284 -21.10 16.76 -22.65
C THR A 284 -21.17 16.94 -21.12
N SER A 285 -22.36 16.83 -20.52
CA SER A 285 -22.61 16.81 -19.08
C SER A 285 -22.25 15.48 -18.37
N GLN A 286 -21.99 14.40 -19.12
CA GLN A 286 -21.74 13.04 -18.62
C GLN A 286 -20.29 12.58 -18.84
N VAL A 287 -19.49 13.30 -19.64
CA VAL A 287 -18.04 13.06 -19.72
C VAL A 287 -17.43 13.46 -18.37
N GLY A 288 -17.02 12.45 -17.58
CA GLY A 288 -16.55 12.65 -16.20
C GLY A 288 -17.63 12.53 -15.13
N ASN A 289 -18.89 12.28 -15.51
CA ASN A 289 -20.03 12.17 -14.60
C ASN A 289 -20.93 10.99 -15.05
N GLY A 290 -20.49 9.76 -14.76
CA GLY A 290 -21.19 8.53 -15.15
C GLY A 290 -20.71 7.30 -14.38
N THR A 291 -21.28 6.14 -14.68
CA THR A 291 -20.79 4.84 -14.17
C THR A 291 -19.70 4.29 -15.09
N ASN A 292 -18.63 3.74 -14.50
CA ASN A 292 -17.69 2.91 -15.25
C ASN A 292 -18.44 1.73 -15.88
N ASN A 293 -17.94 1.23 -17.01
CA ASN A 293 -18.46 0.09 -17.76
C ASN A 293 -18.20 -1.24 -17.02
N GLY A 294 -18.52 -1.31 -15.73
CA GLY A 294 -18.20 -2.44 -14.88
C GLY A 294 -18.56 -3.76 -15.58
N ALA A 295 -17.60 -4.67 -15.70
CA ALA A 295 -17.79 -5.88 -16.52
C ALA A 295 -18.96 -6.73 -16.02
N TYR A 296 -19.16 -6.74 -14.70
CA TYR A 296 -20.19 -7.48 -13.99
C TYR A 296 -20.95 -6.55 -13.03
N PRO A 297 -22.26 -6.32 -13.23
CA PRO A 297 -23.03 -5.34 -12.47
C PRO A 297 -23.23 -5.70 -11.00
N GLU A 298 -23.17 -6.98 -10.63
CA GLU A 298 -23.29 -7.48 -9.26
C GLU A 298 -22.02 -7.33 -8.42
N ILE A 299 -20.90 -7.01 -9.05
CA ILE A 299 -19.62 -6.77 -8.40
C ILE A 299 -19.37 -5.27 -8.39
N ASN A 300 -19.01 -4.70 -7.24
CA ASN A 300 -18.70 -3.28 -7.16
C ASN A 300 -17.40 -2.99 -7.91
N THR A 301 -17.30 -1.88 -8.65
CA THR A 301 -16.07 -1.49 -9.37
C THR A 301 -14.91 -1.14 -8.44
N ARG A 302 -15.17 -0.99 -7.14
CA ARG A 302 -14.17 -0.86 -6.08
C ARG A 302 -13.56 -2.18 -5.63
N SER A 303 -14.05 -3.30 -6.13
CA SER A 303 -13.50 -4.63 -5.85
C SER A 303 -12.09 -4.76 -6.40
N THR A 304 -11.15 -5.17 -5.57
CA THR A 304 -9.72 -5.19 -5.92
C THR A 304 -9.09 -6.58 -5.87
N LEU A 305 -8.04 -6.75 -6.65
CA LEU A 305 -7.12 -7.88 -6.59
C LEU A 305 -5.78 -7.38 -6.06
N LEU A 306 -5.35 -7.91 -4.91
CA LEU A 306 -3.99 -7.74 -4.41
C LEU A 306 -3.09 -8.83 -5.02
N THR A 307 -2.14 -8.40 -5.85
CA THR A 307 -1.17 -9.25 -6.53
C THR A 307 0.27 -8.75 -6.30
N ASN A 308 1.24 -9.31 -7.01
CA ASN A 308 2.65 -9.01 -6.86
C ASN A 308 3.32 -8.58 -8.18
N VAL A 309 4.36 -7.76 -8.04
CA VAL A 309 5.28 -7.36 -9.11
C VAL A 309 6.73 -7.40 -8.65
N ASP A 310 7.66 -7.65 -9.56
CA ASP A 310 9.11 -7.65 -9.30
C ASP A 310 9.79 -6.35 -9.75
N GLN A 311 9.06 -5.23 -9.64
CA GLN A 311 9.50 -3.90 -10.08
C GLN A 311 9.65 -2.93 -8.91
N GLY A 312 10.45 -1.89 -9.11
CA GLY A 312 10.83 -0.95 -8.07
C GLY A 312 12.02 -1.40 -7.22
N GLY A 313 12.55 -0.45 -6.47
CA GLY A 313 13.73 -0.63 -5.63
C GLY A 313 14.34 0.70 -5.23
N SER A 314 15.52 0.64 -4.64
CA SER A 314 16.32 1.81 -4.33
C SER A 314 17.81 1.51 -4.48
N ASP A 315 18.54 2.47 -5.02
CA ASP A 315 20.01 2.47 -5.07
C ASP A 315 20.50 3.69 -4.29
N SER A 316 21.47 3.52 -3.41
CA SER A 316 22.10 4.63 -2.69
C SER A 316 23.61 4.50 -2.66
N VAL A 317 24.30 5.64 -2.78
CA VAL A 317 25.75 5.77 -2.61
C VAL A 317 26.00 6.79 -1.53
N THR A 318 26.74 6.39 -0.50
CA THR A 318 27.11 7.24 0.63
C THR A 318 28.62 7.39 0.71
N PHE A 319 29.08 8.62 0.83
CA PHE A 319 30.42 8.93 1.30
C PHE A 319 30.31 9.52 2.71
N SER A 320 31.14 9.04 3.63
CA SER A 320 31.20 9.61 4.97
C SER A 320 32.63 9.73 5.49
N LEU A 321 32.83 10.74 6.34
CA LEU A 321 34.07 10.99 7.05
C LEU A 321 33.74 11.17 8.53
N SER A 322 34.41 10.41 9.39
CA SER A 322 34.27 10.50 10.84
C SER A 322 35.60 10.87 11.48
N LYS A 323 35.55 11.67 12.54
CA LYS A 323 36.69 12.00 13.39
C LYS A 323 36.35 11.69 14.85
N ALA A 324 37.10 10.79 15.46
CA ALA A 324 37.02 10.55 16.90
C ALA A 324 37.53 11.77 17.69
N MET A 325 37.04 11.93 18.93
CA MET A 325 37.44 13.04 19.81
C MET A 325 38.95 13.06 20.02
N GLN A 326 39.61 14.08 19.48
CA GLN A 326 41.04 14.27 19.58
C GLN A 326 41.34 15.76 19.64
N ASN A 327 42.19 16.17 20.59
CA ASN A 327 42.54 17.57 20.84
C ASN A 327 41.31 18.49 20.99
N GLY A 328 40.26 17.96 21.63
CA GLY A 328 39.02 18.70 21.89
C GLY A 328 38.09 18.84 20.68
N PHE A 329 38.28 18.07 19.59
CA PHE A 329 37.38 18.11 18.44
C PHE A 329 36.99 16.71 17.97
N SER A 330 35.71 16.53 17.65
CA SER A 330 35.17 15.38 16.89
C SER A 330 34.15 15.86 15.87
N GLY A 331 33.84 15.01 14.90
CA GLY A 331 32.79 15.32 13.95
C GLY A 331 32.50 14.19 12.98
N ASN A 332 31.36 14.30 12.30
CA ASN A 332 30.97 13.39 11.25
C ASN A 332 30.37 14.18 10.10
N PHE A 333 30.75 13.84 8.88
CA PHE A 333 30.20 14.35 7.64
C PHE A 333 29.73 13.17 6.79
N SER A 334 28.57 13.30 6.15
CA SER A 334 28.13 12.32 5.16
C SER A 334 27.33 12.98 4.05
N ILE A 335 27.51 12.47 2.83
CA ILE A 335 26.68 12.79 1.66
C ILE A 335 26.15 11.49 1.08
N THR A 336 24.83 11.43 0.87
CA THR A 336 24.15 10.27 0.31
C THR A 336 23.33 10.70 -0.89
N GLN A 337 23.57 10.06 -2.03
CA GLN A 337 22.69 10.13 -3.20
C GLN A 337 21.84 8.88 -3.24
N THR A 338 20.53 9.05 -3.49
CA THR A 338 19.58 7.94 -3.55
C THR A 338 18.75 8.06 -4.81
N ARG A 339 18.47 6.94 -5.46
CA ARG A 339 17.37 6.79 -6.40
C ARG A 339 16.38 5.78 -5.86
N SER A 340 15.07 6.04 -5.95
CA SER A 340 14.04 5.09 -5.49
C SER A 340 12.83 5.06 -6.41
N THR A 341 12.35 3.87 -6.74
CA THR A 341 11.15 3.67 -7.56
C THR A 341 10.19 2.64 -6.96
N GLU A 342 8.90 2.78 -7.25
CA GLU A 342 7.84 1.89 -6.78
C GLU A 342 6.68 1.80 -7.78
N VAL A 343 5.96 0.67 -7.78
CA VAL A 343 4.73 0.50 -8.60
C VAL A 343 3.48 0.91 -7.82
N ASN A 344 3.45 0.60 -6.52
CA ASN A 344 2.35 0.98 -5.64
C ASN A 344 2.91 1.48 -4.30
N PRO A 345 2.59 2.71 -3.87
CA PRO A 345 3.19 3.31 -2.68
C PRO A 345 2.62 2.75 -1.36
N GLY A 346 1.50 2.01 -1.39
CA GLY A 346 0.95 1.36 -0.20
C GLY A 346 0.56 2.32 0.95
N THR A 347 0.14 3.54 0.66
CA THR A 347 -0.08 4.58 1.69
C THR A 347 -1.46 4.55 2.34
N SER A 348 -2.28 3.55 2.07
CA SER A 348 -3.62 3.39 2.68
C SER A 348 -3.82 2.02 3.32
N SER A 349 -4.75 1.96 4.26
CA SER A 349 -5.26 0.70 4.81
C SER A 349 -6.32 0.05 3.91
N GLN A 350 -7.01 0.84 3.08
CA GLN A 350 -8.09 0.36 2.22
C GLN A 350 -7.55 -0.08 0.87
N ALA A 351 -7.90 -1.29 0.43
CA ALA A 351 -7.42 -1.86 -0.82
C ALA A 351 -7.71 -0.97 -2.05
N TYR A 352 -8.97 -0.54 -2.21
CA TYR A 352 -9.35 0.37 -3.28
C TYR A 352 -8.63 1.74 -3.22
N SER A 353 -8.33 2.26 -2.03
CA SER A 353 -7.55 3.49 -1.92
C SER A 353 -6.11 3.30 -2.41
N ASN A 354 -5.46 2.18 -2.08
CA ASN A 354 -4.14 1.86 -2.62
C ASN A 354 -4.15 1.68 -4.14
N TYR A 355 -5.24 1.16 -4.70
CA TYR A 355 -5.45 1.16 -6.16
C TYR A 355 -5.47 2.61 -6.71
N ASN A 356 -6.29 3.50 -6.14
CA ASN A 356 -6.46 4.88 -6.64
C ASN A 356 -5.25 5.79 -6.42
N TYR A 357 -4.47 5.57 -5.36
CA TYR A 357 -3.33 6.43 -5.03
C TYR A 357 -2.09 6.14 -5.90
N ALA A 358 -2.09 5.03 -6.65
CA ALA A 358 -1.07 4.77 -7.64
C ALA A 358 -1.40 5.53 -8.94
N ALA A 359 -0.55 6.49 -9.29
CA ALA A 359 -0.63 7.23 -10.54
C ALA A 359 -0.35 6.28 -11.72
N ARG A 360 -1.30 6.19 -12.64
CA ARG A 360 -1.24 5.31 -13.82
C ARG A 360 -2.06 5.89 -14.97
N ASN A 361 -1.67 5.61 -16.21
CA ASN A 361 -2.43 6.06 -17.39
C ASN A 361 -3.53 5.07 -17.76
N ASP A 362 -3.23 3.78 -17.63
CA ASP A 362 -4.20 2.70 -17.79
C ASP A 362 -4.54 2.07 -16.42
N PRO A 363 -5.82 1.82 -16.10
CA PRO A 363 -6.25 1.10 -14.90
C PRO A 363 -5.49 -0.19 -14.58
N TYR A 364 -5.08 -0.93 -15.60
CA TYR A 364 -4.40 -2.23 -15.47
C TYR A 364 -2.88 -2.14 -15.60
N GLU A 365 -2.33 -0.95 -15.81
CA GLU A 365 -0.89 -0.73 -15.91
C GLU A 365 -0.20 -0.94 -14.55
N LEU A 366 0.88 -1.70 -14.59
CA LEU A 366 1.80 -1.91 -13.48
C LEU A 366 3.19 -1.44 -13.92
N ALA A 367 3.43 -0.15 -13.75
CA ALA A 367 4.68 0.51 -14.12
C ALA A 367 5.33 1.13 -12.89
N GLU A 368 6.66 1.06 -12.81
CA GLU A 368 7.41 1.74 -11.77
C GLU A 368 7.53 3.24 -12.05
N ALA A 369 7.40 4.04 -10.99
CA ALA A 369 7.60 5.48 -11.00
C ALA A 369 8.51 5.89 -9.83
N ALA A 370 9.02 7.13 -9.84
CA ALA A 370 9.79 7.65 -8.73
C ALA A 370 8.99 7.54 -7.42
N SER A 371 9.64 7.03 -6.37
CA SER A 371 8.98 6.83 -5.08
C SER A 371 8.66 8.17 -4.47
N ARG A 372 7.46 8.30 -3.93
CA ARG A 372 7.08 9.53 -3.22
C ARG A 372 7.86 9.78 -1.92
N PHE A 373 8.60 8.78 -1.47
CA PHE A 373 9.45 8.81 -0.26
C PHE A 373 10.93 8.97 -0.59
N GLU A 374 11.27 9.14 -1.87
CA GLU A 374 12.64 9.34 -2.32
C GLU A 374 13.23 10.61 -1.71
N ILE A 375 14.46 10.50 -1.19
CA ILE A 375 15.31 11.63 -0.83
C ILE A 375 16.54 11.58 -1.74
N PRO A 376 16.52 12.29 -2.89
CA PRO A 376 17.58 12.19 -3.89
C PRO A 376 18.96 12.53 -3.36
N LEU A 377 19.06 13.54 -2.48
CA LEU A 377 20.31 13.97 -1.87
C LEU A 377 20.11 14.29 -0.39
N SER A 378 20.96 13.71 0.47
CA SER A 378 21.08 14.09 1.87
C SER A 378 22.52 14.41 2.22
N VAL A 379 22.75 15.57 2.83
CA VAL A 379 24.03 15.99 3.40
C VAL A 379 23.85 16.17 4.90
N LYS A 380 24.69 15.54 5.71
CA LYS A 380 24.65 15.62 7.17
C LYS A 380 26.02 16.00 7.70
N LEU A 381 26.03 16.90 8.67
CA LEU A 381 27.23 17.34 9.36
C LEU A 381 26.94 17.41 10.86
N SER A 382 27.85 16.86 11.66
CA SER A 382 27.88 17.03 13.12
C SER A 382 29.31 17.36 13.55
N MET A 383 29.44 18.28 14.48
CA MET A 383 30.72 18.69 15.05
C MET A 383 30.55 18.88 16.55
N SER A 384 31.54 18.43 17.30
CA SER A 384 31.61 18.62 18.75
C SER A 384 32.98 19.15 19.11
N TRP A 385 32.98 20.12 20.01
CA TRP A 385 34.18 20.68 20.59
C TRP A 385 34.13 20.57 22.11
N GLU A 386 35.22 20.10 22.71
CA GLU A 386 35.38 19.97 24.16
C GLU A 386 36.63 20.70 24.62
N HIS A 387 36.51 21.49 25.69
CA HIS A 387 37.65 22.12 26.34
C HIS A 387 37.43 22.26 27.84
N ALA A 388 38.47 21.96 28.63
CA ALA A 388 38.45 22.14 30.07
C ALA A 388 39.03 23.50 30.43
N PHE A 389 38.17 24.49 30.69
CA PHE A 389 38.60 25.84 31.06
C PHE A 389 39.07 25.95 32.52
N PHE A 390 38.50 25.12 33.41
CA PHE A 390 38.74 25.19 34.86
C PHE A 390 38.89 23.78 35.46
N GLY A 391 40.13 23.41 35.79
CA GLY A 391 40.44 22.07 36.29
C GLY A 391 40.03 20.99 35.28
N ASP A 392 39.40 19.93 35.77
CA ASP A 392 38.95 18.81 34.93
C ASP A 392 37.52 19.00 34.37
N ASN A 393 36.89 20.16 34.61
CA ASN A 393 35.53 20.43 34.15
C ASN A 393 35.52 20.77 32.66
N LYS A 394 35.04 19.82 31.85
CA LYS A 394 34.90 19.99 30.40
C LYS A 394 33.64 20.79 30.05
N THR A 395 33.84 21.85 29.27
CA THR A 395 32.77 22.53 28.54
C THR A 395 32.69 21.95 27.14
N SER A 396 31.51 21.52 26.71
CA SER A 396 31.26 20.97 25.37
C SER A 396 30.31 21.86 24.56
N VAL A 397 30.63 22.08 23.29
CA VAL A 397 29.75 22.72 22.29
C VAL A 397 29.48 21.73 21.17
N ASN A 398 28.21 21.50 20.85
CA ASN A 398 27.79 20.58 19.79
C ASN A 398 26.99 21.34 18.73
N ALA A 399 27.26 21.07 17.46
CA ALA A 399 26.53 21.60 16.32
C ALA A 399 26.15 20.46 15.36
N CYS A 400 24.95 20.53 14.81
CA CYS A 400 24.44 19.59 13.81
C CYS A 400 23.73 20.35 12.69
N SER A 401 23.89 19.89 11.45
CA SER A 401 23.20 20.40 10.27
C SER A 401 22.80 19.25 9.36
N GLN A 402 21.62 19.36 8.77
CA GLN A 402 21.10 18.43 7.77
C GLN A 402 20.50 19.22 6.63
N LEU A 403 20.96 18.92 5.42
CA LEU A 403 20.39 19.41 4.17
C LEU A 403 19.79 18.22 3.41
N ILE A 404 18.56 18.38 2.96
CA ILE A 404 17.82 17.40 2.17
C ILE A 404 17.35 18.13 0.93
N ASP A 405 17.65 17.57 -0.24
CA ASP A 405 17.04 18.02 -1.48
C ASP A 405 15.85 17.12 -1.81
N SER A 406 14.72 17.74 -2.15
CA SER A 406 13.47 17.06 -2.50
C SER A 406 12.95 17.60 -3.82
N PHE A 407 13.70 17.41 -4.90
CA PHE A 407 13.16 17.59 -6.25
C PHE A 407 12.31 16.36 -6.61
N THR A 408 11.00 16.44 -6.38
CA THR A 408 10.05 15.64 -7.17
C THR A 408 9.99 16.26 -8.55
N ASP A 409 10.66 15.67 -9.52
CA ASP A 409 10.48 16.00 -10.94
C ASP A 409 9.05 15.60 -11.32
N SER A 410 8.11 16.55 -11.20
CA SER A 410 6.81 16.44 -11.81
C SER A 410 7.02 16.49 -13.31
N GLY A 411 7.10 15.31 -13.94
CA GLY A 411 7.20 15.14 -15.38
C GLY A 411 6.06 15.84 -16.10
N ILE A 412 6.24 17.12 -16.38
CA ILE A 412 5.54 17.85 -17.42
C ILE A 412 6.62 18.01 -18.50
N SER A 413 6.50 17.21 -19.56
CA SER A 413 7.35 17.36 -20.72
C SER A 413 7.36 18.83 -21.15
N LYS A 414 8.54 19.45 -21.16
CA LYS A 414 8.77 20.64 -21.99
C LYS A 414 8.52 20.21 -23.43
N ARG A 415 7.32 20.48 -23.94
CA ARG A 415 7.12 20.62 -25.38
C ARG A 415 7.92 21.85 -25.79
N GLU A 416 9.10 21.62 -26.35
CA GLU A 416 9.72 22.61 -27.21
C GLU A 416 8.77 22.81 -28.39
N ALA A 417 8.22 24.02 -28.46
CA ALA A 417 7.53 24.49 -29.65
C ALA A 417 8.58 24.72 -30.74
N ALA A 418 8.39 24.05 -31.88
CA ALA A 418 8.84 24.50 -33.19
C ALA A 418 7.60 24.74 -34.03
#